data_AF-A0A2V9G124-F1
#
_entry.id   AF-A0A2V9G124-F1
#
_cell.length_a   1.000
_cell.length_b   1.000
_cell.length_c   1.000
_cell.angle_alpha   90.00
_cell.angle_beta   90.00
_cell.angle_gamma   90.00
#
_symmetry.space_group_name_H-M   'P 1'
#
loop_
_entity.id
_entity.type
_entity.pdbx_description
1 polymer ?
#
loop_
_entity_poly.entity_id
_entity_poly.type
_entity_poly.pdbx_seq_one_letter_code
_entity_poly.pdbx_strand_id
1 'polypeptide(L)'
;MGTAAEANGVDPRNGRWIELPDFDHLFQQLLVNKTDPFVLLVTGTLSQDNRLSLGQWAFGAGVADDVADSDVVVDMLDINGQKLAQIPIPISFTWFLEGFGAVDTQSTIFARQISLLPGAVRLQFTRGNTVLLTQNLITKLVSDAINLVPDVGFVGPALQRRMALQNMIGAMDSMMAAQNFMGARQKLSTSFTNAVANWLLDDYPLNNATGISKKQVMSLIGAMANQIGSP
;
A
#
# COMPACT_ATOMS: atom_id res chain seq x y z
N MET A 1 -46.42 33.82 6.79
CA MET A 1 -45.44 33.86 5.68
C MET A 1 -44.10 33.50 6.28
N GLY A 2 -43.65 32.26 6.09
CA GLY A 2 -42.42 31.75 6.70
C GLY A 2 -41.22 32.08 5.83
N THR A 3 -40.18 32.64 6.47
CA THR A 3 -38.86 32.86 5.91
C THR A 3 -38.12 31.52 5.81
N ALA A 4 -37.75 31.12 4.59
CA ALA A 4 -36.86 30.00 4.36
C ALA A 4 -35.42 30.44 4.65
N ALA A 5 -34.80 29.79 5.64
CA ALA A 5 -33.40 29.95 5.99
C ALA A 5 -32.50 29.26 4.96
N GLU A 6 -31.30 29.84 4.80
CA GLU A 6 -30.21 29.43 3.93
C GLU A 6 -29.81 27.96 4.18
N ALA A 7 -29.80 27.16 3.11
CA ALA A 7 -29.26 25.80 3.13
C ALA A 7 -27.72 25.89 3.07
N ASN A 8 -27.08 25.79 4.25
CA ASN A 8 -25.66 25.50 4.36
C ASN A 8 -25.37 24.14 3.70
N GLY A 9 -24.79 24.18 2.50
CA GLY A 9 -24.33 23.00 1.77
C GLY A 9 -23.12 22.38 2.46
N VAL A 10 -23.38 21.42 3.35
CA VAL A 10 -22.36 20.49 3.83
C VAL A 10 -22.08 19.50 2.69
N ASP A 11 -20.83 19.47 2.18
CA ASP A 11 -20.41 18.42 1.22
C ASP A 11 -20.55 17.05 1.92
N PRO A 12 -21.41 16.14 1.42
CA PRO A 12 -21.66 14.84 2.04
C PRO A 12 -20.45 13.89 2.03
N ARG A 13 -19.29 14.34 1.50
CA ARG A 13 -18.02 13.63 1.51
C ARG A 13 -17.12 13.95 2.71
N ASN A 14 -17.45 14.95 3.53
CA ASN A 14 -16.62 15.37 4.68
C ASN A 14 -16.71 14.46 5.93
N GLY A 15 -17.23 13.23 5.82
CA GLY A 15 -17.36 12.33 6.97
C GLY A 15 -17.59 10.86 6.64
N ARG A 16 -17.24 10.39 5.44
CA ARG A 16 -17.50 9.00 5.04
C ARG A 16 -16.30 8.10 5.33
N TRP A 17 -16.56 7.09 6.14
CA TRP A 17 -15.77 5.88 6.27
C TRP A 17 -15.57 5.26 4.88
N ILE A 18 -14.38 4.71 4.62
CA ILE A 18 -14.15 3.96 3.39
C ILE A 18 -14.94 2.66 3.49
N GLU A 19 -16.04 2.56 2.74
CA GLU A 19 -16.76 1.30 2.54
C GLU A 19 -15.98 0.41 1.57
N LEU A 20 -16.25 -0.91 1.56
CA LEU A 20 -15.60 -1.84 0.63
C LEU A 20 -15.70 -1.41 -0.85
N PRO A 21 -16.84 -0.88 -1.33
CA PRO A 21 -16.94 -0.33 -2.69
C PRO A 21 -16.11 0.95 -2.89
N ASP A 22 -15.97 1.79 -1.86
CA ASP A 22 -15.11 2.98 -1.92
C ASP A 22 -13.63 2.59 -1.95
N PHE A 23 -13.24 1.55 -1.21
CA PHE A 23 -11.92 0.94 -1.28
C PHE A 23 -11.63 0.43 -2.70
N ASP A 24 -12.55 -0.34 -3.28
CA ASP A 24 -12.41 -0.85 -4.65
C ASP A 24 -12.32 0.30 -5.67
N HIS A 25 -13.09 1.38 -5.45
CA HIS A 25 -13.05 2.56 -6.32
C HIS A 25 -11.72 3.32 -6.23
N LEU A 26 -11.21 3.56 -5.01
CA LEU A 26 -9.92 4.19 -4.77
C LEU A 26 -8.77 3.32 -5.32
N PHE A 27 -8.84 2.01 -5.11
CA PHE A 27 -7.88 1.05 -5.63
C PHE A 27 -7.83 1.08 -7.16
N GLN A 28 -8.99 1.17 -7.82
CA GLN A 28 -9.09 1.26 -9.28
C GLN A 28 -8.52 2.56 -9.85
N GLN A 29 -8.79 3.70 -9.22
CA GLN A 29 -8.26 4.99 -9.70
C GLN A 29 -6.72 5.00 -9.73
N LEU A 30 -6.07 4.35 -8.77
CA LEU A 30 -4.61 4.23 -8.70
C LEU A 30 -4.03 3.38 -9.84
N LEU A 31 -4.75 2.36 -10.31
CA LEU A 31 -4.26 1.44 -11.34
C LEU A 31 -4.23 2.03 -12.76
N VAL A 32 -4.82 3.21 -13.00
CA VAL A 32 -5.20 3.67 -14.34
C VAL A 32 -4.28 4.74 -14.96
N ASN A 33 -3.47 5.50 -14.21
CA ASN A 33 -2.70 6.62 -14.79
C ASN A 33 -1.17 6.42 -14.82
N LYS A 34 -0.52 6.97 -15.86
CA LYS A 34 0.90 6.74 -16.21
C LYS A 34 1.81 7.97 -16.06
N THR A 35 1.29 9.13 -15.68
CA THR A 35 1.96 10.43 -15.89
C THR A 35 2.06 11.33 -14.67
N ASP A 36 1.71 10.85 -13.48
CA ASP A 36 1.70 11.64 -12.22
C ASP A 36 2.49 10.91 -11.11
N PRO A 37 2.88 11.58 -10.00
CA PRO A 37 3.87 11.08 -9.05
C PRO A 37 3.52 9.71 -8.51
N PHE A 38 4.54 8.90 -8.21
CA PHE A 38 4.39 7.56 -7.67
C PHE A 38 3.61 7.62 -6.36
N VAL A 39 2.38 7.08 -6.33
CA VAL A 39 1.55 7.05 -5.12
C VAL A 39 1.42 5.62 -4.60
N LEU A 40 1.62 5.50 -3.30
CA LEU A 40 1.44 4.29 -2.52
C LEU A 40 0.14 4.43 -1.71
N LEU A 41 -0.78 3.48 -1.87
CA LEU A 41 -1.90 3.32 -0.94
C LEU A 41 -1.45 2.42 0.21
N VAL A 42 -1.33 3.00 1.39
CA VAL A 42 -1.07 2.29 2.64
C VAL A 42 -2.38 2.09 3.37
N THR A 43 -2.68 0.85 3.74
CA THR A 43 -3.86 0.53 4.54
C THR A 43 -3.49 -0.28 5.77
N GLY A 44 -4.34 -0.22 6.80
CA GLY A 44 -4.17 -1.03 7.99
C GLY A 44 -5.22 -0.77 9.07
N THR A 45 -5.06 -1.51 10.15
CA THR A 45 -5.80 -1.31 11.39
C THR A 45 -4.82 -1.02 12.52
N LEU A 46 -5.21 -0.13 13.42
CA LEU A 46 -4.46 0.19 14.61
C LEU A 46 -5.37 0.06 15.82
N SER A 47 -4.91 -0.66 16.84
CA SER A 47 -5.59 -0.75 18.12
C SER A 47 -5.06 0.27 19.14
N GLN A 48 -5.86 0.57 20.17
CA GLN A 48 -5.46 1.50 21.23
C GLN A 48 -4.22 1.03 22.01
N ASP A 49 -4.00 -0.28 22.10
CA ASP A 49 -2.81 -0.91 22.67
C ASP A 49 -1.62 -0.98 21.68
N ASN A 50 -1.64 -0.16 20.63
CA ASN A 50 -0.56 0.03 19.66
C ASN A 50 -0.23 -1.21 18.82
N ARG A 51 -1.18 -2.12 18.60
CA ARG A 51 -1.01 -3.21 17.64
C ARG A 51 -1.41 -2.71 16.26
N LEU A 52 -0.41 -2.59 15.39
CA LEU A 52 -0.58 -2.23 14.00
C LEU A 52 -0.64 -3.49 13.14
N SER A 53 -1.69 -3.62 12.33
CA SER A 53 -1.81 -4.64 11.30
C SER A 53 -1.94 -3.96 9.94
N LEU A 54 -1.03 -4.24 9.02
CA LEU A 54 -1.07 -3.67 7.68
C LEU A 54 -1.99 -4.48 6.76
N GLY A 55 -2.81 -3.78 5.98
CA GLY A 55 -3.61 -4.38 4.91
C GLY A 55 -2.81 -4.57 3.62
N GLN A 56 -3.53 -4.79 2.52
CA GLN A 56 -2.93 -4.81 1.18
C GLN A 56 -2.57 -3.40 0.74
N TRP A 57 -1.39 -3.27 0.13
CA TRP A 57 -0.92 -2.02 -0.44
C TRP A 57 -1.04 -2.04 -1.96
N ALA A 58 -1.32 -0.86 -2.51
CA ALA A 58 -1.43 -0.65 -3.94
C ALA A 58 -0.41 0.39 -4.39
N PHE A 59 0.04 0.26 -5.63
CA PHE A 59 0.98 1.18 -6.25
C PHE A 59 0.39 1.69 -7.56
N GLY A 60 0.42 3.00 -7.75
CA GLY A 60 -0.27 3.61 -8.87
C GLY A 60 0.03 5.09 -9.05
N ALA A 61 -0.69 5.72 -9.97
CA ALA A 61 -0.71 7.18 -10.11
C ALA A 61 -1.87 7.75 -9.32
N GLY A 62 -1.65 8.87 -8.64
CA GLY A 62 -2.66 9.53 -7.85
C GLY A 62 -2.15 10.85 -7.28
N VAL A 63 -2.97 11.44 -6.43
CA VAL A 63 -2.60 12.63 -5.65
C VAL A 63 -2.48 12.19 -4.20
N ALA A 64 -1.35 12.47 -3.56
CA ALA A 64 -1.22 12.17 -2.14
C ALA A 64 -2.23 12.96 -1.32
N ASP A 65 -2.71 12.35 -0.25
CA ASP A 65 -3.72 12.97 0.59
C ASP A 65 -3.16 14.18 1.36
N ASP A 66 -4.00 15.21 1.55
CA ASP A 66 -3.67 16.42 2.31
C ASP A 66 -3.36 16.13 3.78
N VAL A 67 -2.27 16.71 4.25
CA VAL A 67 -1.66 16.42 5.56
C VAL A 67 -2.47 17.05 6.68
N ALA A 68 -2.96 16.21 7.60
CA ALA A 68 -3.52 16.66 8.88
C ALA A 68 -2.60 16.17 10.01
N ASP A 69 -2.44 16.97 11.07
CA ASP A 69 -1.62 16.60 12.22
C ASP A 69 -2.15 15.32 12.87
N SER A 70 -1.22 14.41 13.21
CA SER A 70 -1.53 13.17 13.90
C SER A 70 -0.38 12.72 14.79
N ASP A 71 -0.70 11.98 15.85
CA ASP A 71 0.23 11.29 16.72
C ASP A 71 0.87 10.07 16.04
N VAL A 72 0.25 9.54 14.98
CA VAL A 72 0.79 8.46 14.17
C VAL A 72 1.42 9.01 12.90
N VAL A 73 2.67 8.62 12.67
CA VAL A 73 3.43 9.03 11.50
C VAL A 73 4.13 7.85 10.85
N VAL A 74 4.27 7.94 9.53
CA VAL A 74 5.06 7.04 8.69
C VAL A 74 6.32 7.75 8.29
N ASP A 75 7.44 7.25 8.79
CA ASP A 75 8.76 7.65 8.33
C ASP A 75 9.14 6.83 7.09
N MET A 76 9.47 7.53 6.02
CA MET A 76 9.99 6.94 4.80
C MET A 76 11.51 6.93 4.87
N LEU A 77 12.14 5.76 4.77
CA LEU A 77 13.57 5.58 5.00
C LEU A 77 14.27 5.05 3.75
N ASP A 78 15.49 5.55 3.51
CA ASP A 78 16.39 5.09 2.46
C ASP A 78 17.11 3.76 2.84
N ILE A 79 18.01 3.30 1.97
CA ILE A 79 18.82 2.09 2.18
C ILE A 79 19.77 2.18 3.38
N ASN A 80 20.16 3.40 3.78
CA ASN A 80 21.03 3.66 4.91
C ASN A 80 20.25 3.87 6.22
N GLY A 81 18.91 3.89 6.16
CA GLY A 81 18.03 4.22 7.28
C GLY A 81 17.87 5.72 7.53
N GLN A 82 18.32 6.57 6.61
CA GLN A 82 18.05 8.00 6.66
C GLN A 82 16.60 8.29 6.32
N LYS A 83 16.02 9.23 7.07
CA LYS A 83 14.64 9.67 6.88
C LYS A 83 14.54 10.61 5.68
N LEU A 84 13.79 10.19 4.66
CA LEU A 84 13.50 10.97 3.45
C LEU A 84 12.27 11.86 3.65
N ALA A 85 11.24 11.34 4.33
CA ALA A 85 10.01 12.05 4.64
C ALA A 85 9.35 11.50 5.89
N GLN A 86 8.46 12.30 6.47
CA GLN A 86 7.56 11.91 7.55
C GLN A 86 6.15 12.31 7.14
N ILE A 87 5.23 11.34 7.12
CA ILE A 87 3.84 11.55 6.73
C ILE A 87 2.93 11.19 7.90
N PRO A 88 2.14 12.14 8.45
CA PRO A 88 1.16 11.82 9.46
C PRO A 88 -0.02 11.03 8.87
N ILE A 89 -0.55 10.09 9.66
CA ILE A 89 -1.76 9.34 9.34
C ILE A 89 -2.84 9.77 10.33
N PRO A 90 -3.81 10.61 9.93
CA PRO A 90 -4.89 10.98 10.82
C PRO A 90 -5.69 9.75 11.21
N ILE A 91 -5.67 9.44 12.50
CA ILE A 91 -6.42 8.32 13.09
C ILE A 91 -7.39 8.85 14.13
N SER A 92 -8.56 8.23 14.21
CA SER A 92 -9.55 8.46 15.26
C SER A 92 -10.01 7.11 15.80
N PHE A 93 -9.99 6.97 17.12
CA PHE A 93 -10.60 5.83 17.81
C PHE A 93 -12.09 6.07 18.13
N THR A 94 -12.63 7.21 17.72
CA THR A 94 -14.04 7.55 17.90
C THR A 94 -14.76 7.40 16.57
N TRP A 95 -15.77 6.52 16.57
CA TRP A 95 -16.63 6.27 15.42
C TRP A 95 -17.90 7.09 15.54
N PHE A 96 -18.36 7.68 14.43
CA PHE A 96 -19.66 8.33 14.41
C PHE A 96 -20.69 7.38 13.81
N LEU A 97 -21.59 6.88 14.66
CA LEU A 97 -22.65 5.97 14.26
C LEU A 97 -23.97 6.72 14.23
N GLU A 98 -24.69 6.65 13.10
CA GLU A 98 -25.99 7.27 12.94
C GLU A 98 -26.96 6.76 14.03
N GLY A 99 -27.61 7.68 14.74
CA GLY A 99 -28.52 7.37 15.84
C GLY A 99 -27.85 7.08 17.20
N PHE A 100 -26.53 6.84 17.24
CA PHE A 100 -25.77 6.59 18.48
C PHE A 100 -24.75 7.69 18.80
N GLY A 101 -24.40 8.53 17.83
CA GLY A 101 -23.42 9.59 17.99
C GLY A 101 -22.00 9.05 18.02
N ALA A 102 -21.12 9.74 18.75
CA ALA A 102 -19.72 9.37 18.91
C ALA A 102 -19.58 8.17 19.84
N VAL A 103 -18.99 7.08 19.34
CA VAL A 103 -18.73 5.84 20.08
C VAL A 103 -17.23 5.55 20.06
N ASP A 104 -16.65 5.36 21.23
CA ASP A 104 -15.24 4.98 21.34
C ASP A 104 -15.03 3.51 20.96
N THR A 105 -13.94 3.27 20.24
CA THR A 105 -13.59 1.95 19.70
C THR A 105 -12.17 1.56 20.12
N GLN A 106 -11.96 0.25 20.28
CA GLN A 106 -10.67 -0.32 20.64
C GLN A 106 -9.69 -0.36 19.46
N SER A 107 -10.20 -0.20 18.23
CA SER A 107 -9.41 -0.25 17.00
C SER A 107 -9.99 0.66 15.93
N THR A 108 -9.12 1.25 15.14
CA THR A 108 -9.47 2.07 13.98
C THR A 108 -8.85 1.51 12.70
N ILE A 109 -9.42 1.90 11.56
CA ILE A 109 -8.96 1.53 10.23
C ILE A 109 -8.45 2.81 9.56
N PHE A 110 -7.37 2.69 8.80
CA PHE A 110 -6.86 3.79 8.00
C PHE A 110 -6.53 3.32 6.59
N ALA A 111 -6.70 4.23 5.64
CA ALA A 111 -6.15 4.12 4.30
C ALA A 111 -5.62 5.49 3.91
N ARG A 112 -4.43 5.52 3.31
CA ARG A 112 -3.72 6.76 3.02
C ARG A 112 -2.95 6.66 1.71
N GLN A 113 -3.11 7.65 0.85
CA GLN A 113 -2.30 7.84 -0.34
C GLN A 113 -1.06 8.66 0.00
N ILE A 114 0.12 8.08 -0.22
CA ILE A 114 1.41 8.66 0.11
C ILE A 114 2.25 8.77 -1.15
N SER A 115 2.81 9.94 -1.44
CA SER A 115 3.80 10.10 -2.51
C SER A 115 5.08 9.35 -2.15
N LEU A 116 5.46 8.38 -2.97
CA LEU A 116 6.69 7.62 -2.80
C LEU A 116 7.88 8.43 -3.33
N LEU A 117 8.77 8.84 -2.43
CA LEU A 117 10.01 9.52 -2.80
C LEU A 117 11.02 8.52 -3.38
N PRO A 118 11.86 8.92 -4.35
CA PRO A 118 12.97 8.09 -4.83
C PRO A 118 13.89 7.65 -3.68
N GLY A 119 14.39 6.41 -3.74
CA GLY A 119 15.33 5.84 -2.76
C GLY A 119 14.70 5.27 -1.47
N ALA A 120 13.43 5.54 -1.21
CA ALA A 120 12.67 4.93 -0.11
C ALA A 120 12.55 3.41 -0.23
N VAL A 121 13.08 2.65 0.73
CA VAL A 121 13.03 1.18 0.75
C VAL A 121 12.32 0.62 1.98
N ARG A 122 12.10 1.44 3.02
CA ARG A 122 11.41 1.04 4.24
C ARG A 122 10.41 2.11 4.66
N LEU A 123 9.31 1.65 5.24
CA LEU A 123 8.35 2.48 5.95
C LEU A 123 8.36 2.09 7.44
N GLN A 124 8.57 3.07 8.31
CA GLN A 124 8.52 2.89 9.74
C GLN A 124 7.32 3.63 10.31
N PHE A 125 6.39 2.89 10.90
CA PHE A 125 5.22 3.42 11.56
C PHE A 125 5.56 3.71 13.01
N THR A 126 5.29 4.93 13.46
CA THR A 126 5.54 5.36 14.83
C THR A 126 4.32 6.05 15.40
N ARG A 127 4.14 5.95 16.72
CA ARG A 127 3.14 6.68 17.47
C ARG A 127 3.81 7.34 18.67
N GLY A 128 3.90 8.67 18.67
CA GLY A 128 4.77 9.39 19.60
C GLY A 128 6.22 8.88 19.49
N ASN A 129 6.78 8.37 20.59
CA ASN A 129 8.15 7.85 20.64
C ASN A 129 8.25 6.32 20.45
N THR A 130 7.14 5.64 20.13
CA THR A 130 7.11 4.18 20.01
C THR A 130 7.09 3.78 18.54
N VAL A 131 8.03 2.93 18.14
CA VAL A 131 7.99 2.26 16.83
C VAL A 131 6.96 1.14 16.88
N LEU A 132 5.95 1.23 16.04
CA LEU A 132 4.89 0.22 15.92
C LEU A 132 5.32 -0.93 15.02
N LEU A 133 5.90 -0.59 13.86
CA LEU A 133 6.32 -1.56 12.85
C LEU A 133 7.36 -0.91 11.93
N THR A 134 8.33 -1.70 11.49
CA THR A 134 9.17 -1.36 10.33
C THR A 134 8.88 -2.37 9.23
N GLN A 135 8.43 -1.87 8.08
CA GLN A 135 8.09 -2.69 6.92
C GLN A 135 9.06 -2.42 5.78
N ASN A 136 9.58 -3.47 5.18
CA ASN A 136 10.28 -3.37 3.90
C ASN A 136 9.25 -3.09 2.81
N LEU A 137 9.35 -1.92 2.19
CA LEU A 137 8.41 -1.43 1.19
C LEU A 137 8.39 -2.33 -0.04
N ILE A 138 9.59 -2.72 -0.50
CA ILE A 138 9.78 -3.41 -1.77
C ILE A 138 9.18 -4.80 -1.72
N THR A 139 9.53 -5.60 -0.70
CA THR A 139 9.02 -6.96 -0.56
C THR A 139 7.53 -6.97 -0.23
N LYS A 140 7.03 -5.99 0.53
CA LYS A 140 5.59 -5.85 0.81
C LYS A 140 4.78 -5.63 -0.46
N LEU A 141 5.15 -4.61 -1.26
CA LEU A 141 4.44 -4.28 -2.49
C LEU A 141 4.46 -5.42 -3.50
N VAL A 142 5.61 -6.05 -3.68
CA VAL A 142 5.72 -7.20 -4.59
C VAL A 142 4.92 -8.39 -4.08
N SER A 143 4.91 -8.65 -2.77
CA SER A 143 4.11 -9.72 -2.17
C SER A 143 2.61 -9.49 -2.34
N ASP A 144 2.14 -8.27 -2.07
CA ASP A 144 0.74 -7.89 -2.24
C ASP A 144 0.31 -8.03 -3.71
N ALA A 145 1.13 -7.55 -4.64
CA ALA A 145 0.86 -7.68 -6.07
C ALA A 145 0.73 -9.15 -6.52
N ILE A 146 1.62 -10.04 -6.06
CA ILE A 146 1.48 -11.48 -6.34
C ILE A 146 0.22 -12.05 -5.70
N ASN A 147 -0.19 -11.56 -4.52
CA ASN A 147 -1.39 -12.01 -3.86
C ASN A 147 -2.68 -11.58 -4.59
N LEU A 148 -2.63 -10.49 -5.33
CA LEU A 148 -3.74 -9.99 -6.16
C LEU A 148 -3.89 -10.71 -7.50
N VAL A 149 -2.90 -11.51 -7.92
CA VAL A 149 -3.04 -12.32 -9.13
C VAL A 149 -4.04 -13.45 -8.85
N PRO A 150 -5.12 -13.60 -9.64
CA PRO A 150 -6.05 -14.70 -9.47
C PRO A 150 -5.40 -16.03 -9.90
N ASP A 151 -5.89 -17.16 -9.39
CA ASP A 151 -5.30 -18.47 -9.69
C ASP A 151 -5.30 -18.79 -11.20
N VAL A 152 -6.34 -18.33 -11.92
CA VAL A 152 -6.42 -18.45 -13.39
C VAL A 152 -5.35 -17.67 -14.14
N GLY A 153 -4.64 -16.76 -13.46
CA GLY A 153 -3.53 -15.99 -14.04
C GLY A 153 -2.20 -16.74 -14.05
N PHE A 154 -2.09 -17.88 -13.37
CA PHE A 154 -0.86 -18.66 -13.29
C PHE A 154 -0.78 -19.77 -14.35
N VAL A 155 0.42 -19.96 -14.90
CA VAL A 155 0.78 -21.10 -15.74
C VAL A 155 1.02 -22.32 -14.86
N GLY A 156 0.10 -23.28 -14.93
CA GLY A 156 0.13 -24.51 -14.14
C GLY A 156 -0.46 -24.33 -12.73
N PRO A 157 0.00 -25.10 -11.72
CA PRO A 157 -0.59 -25.06 -10.39
C PRO A 157 -0.33 -23.72 -9.67
N ALA A 158 -1.36 -22.86 -9.59
CA ALA A 158 -1.27 -21.51 -9.05
C ALA A 158 -0.67 -21.47 -7.63
N LEU A 159 -1.14 -22.33 -6.72
CA LEU A 159 -0.65 -22.38 -5.34
C LEU A 159 0.87 -22.61 -5.29
N GLN A 160 1.40 -23.55 -6.08
CA GLN A 160 2.83 -23.86 -6.10
C GLN A 160 3.64 -22.68 -6.65
N ARG A 161 3.16 -22.04 -7.72
CA ARG A 161 3.82 -20.88 -8.33
C ARG A 161 3.83 -19.68 -7.39
N ARG A 162 2.69 -19.39 -6.75
CA ARG A 162 2.55 -18.33 -5.75
C ARG A 162 3.50 -18.55 -4.58
N MET A 163 3.53 -19.77 -4.02
CA MET A 163 4.48 -20.11 -2.95
C MET A 163 5.94 -19.94 -3.38
N ALA A 164 6.30 -20.38 -4.58
CA ALA A 164 7.65 -20.20 -5.11
C ALA A 164 8.04 -18.72 -5.25
N LEU A 165 7.12 -17.88 -5.75
CA LEU A 165 7.33 -16.43 -5.83
C LEU A 165 7.46 -15.82 -4.42
N GLN A 166 6.60 -16.19 -3.47
CA GLN A 166 6.69 -15.73 -2.09
C GLN A 166 8.02 -16.14 -1.42
N ASN A 167 8.53 -17.34 -1.70
CA ASN A 167 9.85 -17.76 -1.22
C ASN A 167 10.98 -16.90 -1.81
N MET A 168 10.89 -16.50 -3.08
CA MET A 168 11.84 -15.57 -3.69
C MET A 168 11.76 -14.18 -3.03
N ILE A 169 10.57 -13.72 -2.67
CA ILE A 169 10.35 -12.47 -1.93
C ILE A 169 10.98 -12.55 -0.54
N GLY A 170 10.76 -13.63 0.22
CA GLY A 170 11.40 -13.84 1.51
C GLY A 170 12.93 -13.86 1.44
N ALA A 171 13.49 -14.42 0.36
CA ALA A 171 14.93 -14.38 0.12
C ALA A 171 15.42 -12.94 -0.17
N MET A 172 14.68 -12.14 -0.92
CA MET A 172 14.99 -10.72 -1.13
C MET A 172 14.93 -9.91 0.17
N ASP A 173 13.93 -10.19 1.01
CA ASP A 173 13.79 -9.56 2.32
C ASP A 173 15.00 -9.85 3.21
N SER A 174 15.44 -11.11 3.24
CA SER A 174 16.65 -11.53 3.95
C SER A 174 17.91 -10.85 3.41
N MET A 175 18.03 -10.68 2.09
CA MET A 175 19.14 -9.95 1.48
C MET A 175 19.14 -8.47 1.89
N MET A 176 17.99 -7.82 1.91
CA MET A 176 17.87 -6.41 2.32
C MET A 176 18.11 -6.21 3.82
N ALA A 177 17.72 -7.18 4.66
CA ALA A 177 18.05 -7.18 6.07
C ALA A 177 19.58 -7.31 6.30
N ALA A 178 20.26 -8.12 5.47
CA ALA A 178 21.71 -8.27 5.46
C ALA A 178 22.46 -7.15 4.71
N GLN A 179 21.80 -6.03 4.38
CA GLN A 179 22.34 -4.91 3.60
C GLN A 179 22.91 -5.29 2.21
N ASN A 180 22.56 -6.46 1.69
CA ASN A 180 22.92 -6.90 0.34
C ASN A 180 21.91 -6.34 -0.68
N PHE A 181 21.86 -5.01 -0.79
CA PHE A 181 20.91 -4.31 -1.67
C PHE A 181 21.14 -4.61 -3.16
N MET A 182 22.41 -4.72 -3.59
CA MET A 182 22.72 -5.11 -4.96
C MET A 182 22.23 -6.53 -5.28
N GLY A 183 22.42 -7.48 -4.36
CA GLY A 183 21.91 -8.84 -4.51
C GLY A 183 20.39 -8.89 -4.53
N ALA A 184 19.72 -8.14 -3.64
CA ALA A 184 18.26 -8.03 -3.63
C ALA A 184 17.73 -7.43 -4.94
N ARG A 185 18.35 -6.34 -5.43
CA ARG A 185 18.02 -5.72 -6.72
C ARG A 185 18.17 -6.71 -7.86
N GLN A 186 19.31 -7.40 -7.95
CA GLN A 186 19.56 -8.39 -8.99
C GLN A 186 18.55 -9.55 -8.95
N LYS A 187 18.21 -10.02 -7.74
CA LYS A 187 17.20 -11.07 -7.54
C LYS A 187 15.83 -10.60 -8.06
N LEU A 188 15.46 -9.34 -7.79
CA LEU A 188 14.21 -8.74 -8.23
C LEU A 188 14.18 -8.53 -9.75
N SER A 189 15.18 -7.84 -10.30
CA SER A 189 15.24 -7.43 -11.71
C SER A 189 15.55 -8.58 -12.68
N THR A 190 16.04 -9.72 -12.20
CA THR A 190 16.37 -10.86 -13.05
C THR A 190 15.62 -12.10 -12.65
N SER A 191 15.93 -12.71 -11.49
CA SER A 191 15.35 -14.01 -11.14
C SER A 191 13.83 -13.93 -10.97
N PHE A 192 13.35 -12.94 -10.22
CA PHE A 192 11.92 -12.76 -9.95
C PHE A 192 11.18 -12.30 -11.22
N THR A 193 11.74 -11.35 -11.95
CA THR A 193 11.22 -10.90 -13.26
C THR A 193 11.04 -12.06 -14.24
N ASN A 194 12.05 -12.93 -14.38
CA ASN A 194 11.97 -14.12 -15.25
C ASN A 194 10.93 -15.13 -14.77
N ALA A 195 10.79 -15.33 -13.45
CA ALA A 195 9.79 -16.22 -12.90
C ALA A 195 8.37 -15.71 -13.21
N VAL A 196 8.10 -14.42 -12.95
CA VAL A 196 6.80 -13.79 -13.25
C VAL A 196 6.50 -13.82 -14.76
N ALA A 197 7.49 -13.51 -15.60
CA ALA A 197 7.34 -13.54 -17.05
C ALA A 197 6.94 -14.93 -17.58
N ASN A 198 7.46 -16.00 -16.98
CA ASN A 198 7.20 -17.39 -17.40
C ASN A 198 5.99 -18.03 -16.70
N TRP A 199 5.63 -17.57 -15.52
CA TRP A 199 4.60 -18.21 -14.68
C TRP A 199 3.27 -17.48 -14.68
N LEU A 200 3.21 -16.25 -15.19
CA LEU A 200 1.95 -15.55 -15.40
C LEU A 200 1.55 -15.57 -16.87
N LEU A 201 0.26 -15.82 -17.12
CA LEU A 201 -0.35 -15.65 -18.42
C LEU A 201 -0.43 -14.15 -18.77
N ASP A 202 -0.33 -13.81 -20.06
CA ASP A 202 -0.38 -12.41 -20.49
C ASP A 202 -1.80 -11.83 -20.37
N ASP A 203 -2.81 -12.61 -20.73
CA ASP A 203 -4.23 -12.19 -20.80
C ASP A 203 -5.14 -13.15 -20.03
N TYR A 204 -5.14 -13.05 -18.70
CA TYR A 204 -6.12 -13.74 -17.85
C TYR A 204 -7.28 -12.83 -17.46
N PRO A 205 -8.49 -13.38 -17.28
CA PRO A 205 -9.63 -12.59 -16.84
C PRO A 205 -9.38 -12.06 -15.43
N LEU A 206 -9.63 -10.77 -15.25
CA LEU A 206 -9.66 -10.12 -13.95
C LEU A 206 -11.09 -10.26 -13.43
N ASN A 207 -11.29 -11.22 -12.53
CA ASN A 207 -12.62 -11.66 -12.10
C ASN A 207 -13.28 -10.67 -11.11
N ASN A 208 -12.57 -9.60 -10.74
CA ASN A 208 -12.89 -8.67 -9.67
C ASN A 208 -12.12 -7.35 -9.84
N ALA A 209 -12.68 -6.27 -9.28
CA ALA A 209 -12.12 -4.92 -9.32
C ALA A 209 -10.78 -4.76 -8.57
N THR A 210 -10.22 -5.82 -7.99
CA THR A 210 -8.93 -5.78 -7.29
C THR A 210 -7.85 -6.61 -7.98
N GLY A 211 -8.19 -7.30 -9.08
CA GLY A 211 -7.22 -8.10 -9.82
C GLY A 211 -6.14 -7.25 -10.48
N ILE A 212 -4.91 -7.76 -10.51
CA ILE A 212 -3.76 -7.13 -11.17
C ILE A 212 -3.34 -7.95 -12.39
N SER A 213 -3.01 -7.28 -13.51
CA SER A 213 -2.47 -7.92 -14.72
C SER A 213 -0.98 -8.21 -14.61
N LYS A 214 -0.48 -9.16 -15.40
CA LYS A 214 0.97 -9.44 -15.51
C LYS A 214 1.78 -8.19 -15.84
N LYS A 215 1.27 -7.35 -16.75
CA LYS A 215 1.92 -6.09 -17.15
C LYS A 215 2.08 -5.13 -15.97
N GLN A 216 1.06 -5.00 -15.13
CA GLN A 216 1.12 -4.17 -13.93
C GLN A 216 2.10 -4.75 -12.90
N VAL A 217 2.10 -6.08 -12.69
CA VAL A 217 3.09 -6.74 -11.83
C VAL A 217 4.52 -6.47 -12.32
N MET A 218 4.77 -6.62 -13.62
CA MET A 218 6.09 -6.37 -14.23
C MET A 218 6.50 -4.90 -14.11
N SER A 219 5.56 -3.96 -14.28
CA SER A 219 5.81 -2.53 -14.09
C SER A 219 6.18 -2.21 -12.64
N LEU A 220 5.49 -2.80 -11.67
CA LEU A 220 5.80 -2.66 -10.26
C LEU A 220 7.20 -3.19 -9.94
N ILE A 221 7.54 -4.39 -10.42
CA ILE A 221 8.87 -4.99 -10.24
C ILE A 221 9.97 -4.04 -10.74
N GLY A 222 9.78 -3.45 -11.93
CA GLY A 222 10.73 -2.48 -12.50
C GLY A 222 10.86 -1.22 -11.63
N ALA A 223 9.74 -0.65 -11.18
CA ALA A 223 9.74 0.52 -10.31
C ALA A 223 10.46 0.24 -8.98
N MET A 224 10.17 -0.90 -8.35
CA MET A 224 10.79 -1.30 -7.09
C MET A 224 12.28 -1.64 -7.24
N ALA A 225 12.71 -2.19 -8.37
CA ALA A 225 14.12 -2.42 -8.65
C ALA A 225 14.91 -1.10 -8.82
N ASN A 226 14.28 -0.07 -9.39
CA ASN A 226 14.87 1.27 -9.48
C ASN A 226 14.98 1.94 -8.10
N GLN A 227 14.00 1.67 -7.23
CA GLN A 227 13.98 2.20 -5.87
C GLN A 227 15.18 1.76 -5.02
N ILE A 228 15.57 0.48 -5.12
CA ILE A 228 16.76 -0.05 -4.41
C ILE A 228 18.07 0.59 -4.90
N GLY A 229 18.10 1.07 -6.15
CA GLY A 229 19.30 1.63 -6.79
C GLY A 229 19.41 3.15 -6.76
N SER A 230 18.43 3.85 -6.20
CA SER A 230 18.42 5.31 -6.11
C SER A 230 18.93 5.73 -4.73
N PRO A 231 20.07 6.44 -4.63
CA PRO A 231 20.53 7.01 -3.37
C PRO A 231 19.63 8.17 -2.93
#